data_AF-A0AAD7M783-F1
#
_entry.id   AF-A0AAD7M783-F1
#
_cell.length_a   1.000
_cell.length_b   1.000
_cell.length_c   1.000
_cell.angle_alpha   90.00
_cell.angle_beta   90.00
_cell.angle_gamma   90.00
#
_symmetry.space_group_name_H-M   'P 1'
#
loop_
_entity.id
_entity.type
_entity.pdbx_description
1 polymer ?
#
loop_
_entity_poly.entity_id
_entity_poly.type
_entity_poly.pdbx_seq_one_letter_code
_entity_poly.pdbx_strand_id
1 'polypeptide(L)'
;MTPIKAVYFSALASFLACGALAQTAPQYGQCGGTGWTGPTTCPANFACTAVSPPWYSQCLPGTATTTATTTATTTSGSTSPVGSGSPTSSSTSTAPSGSATLAPGYSFVRSVEAPTFHQYLESQVLGKASPAVVGDYTAAAQFQVVNGQLIQNAAGTNLYAVVQPPANSTVTKLGVSWSATPDTLGTFVFSGDSLEWSSPSVVRQQTNAWLVCPNGTAMLVFINLGAYDYMTPAGCSDTTLNAYTGATAVP
;
A
#
# COMPACT_ATOMS: atom_id res chain seq x y z
N MET A 1 33.27 -16.04 74.57
CA MET A 1 31.80 -16.17 74.54
C MET A 1 31.26 -15.26 73.45
N THR A 2 30.96 -15.81 72.28
CA THR A 2 29.99 -15.28 71.30
C THR A 2 29.67 -16.41 70.29
N PRO A 3 28.40 -16.63 69.88
CA PRO A 3 27.98 -17.87 69.22
C PRO A 3 27.61 -17.73 67.72
N ILE A 4 27.78 -18.86 67.01
CA ILE A 4 26.91 -19.51 65.99
C ILE A 4 26.25 -18.62 64.92
N LYS A 5 26.40 -19.02 63.64
CA LYS A 5 25.28 -19.02 62.68
C LYS A 5 25.47 -20.08 61.58
N ALA A 6 24.55 -21.04 61.58
CA ALA A 6 24.40 -22.10 60.59
C ALA A 6 23.92 -21.54 59.24
N VAL A 7 24.41 -22.11 58.15
CA VAL A 7 23.98 -21.82 56.78
C VAL A 7 23.07 -22.96 56.31
N TYR A 8 21.81 -22.65 56.01
CA TYR A 8 20.85 -23.55 55.38
C TYR A 8 20.86 -23.34 53.86
N PHE A 9 21.04 -24.42 53.10
CA PHE A 9 20.86 -24.47 51.65
C PHE A 9 19.40 -24.81 51.34
N SER A 10 18.65 -23.88 50.76
CA SER A 10 17.31 -24.13 50.19
C SER A 10 17.41 -24.23 48.67
N ALA A 11 17.09 -25.40 48.12
CA ALA A 11 16.96 -25.62 46.68
C ALA A 11 15.54 -25.23 46.21
N LEU A 12 15.44 -24.29 45.27
CA LEU A 12 14.21 -23.96 44.56
C LEU A 12 14.11 -24.79 43.28
N ALA A 13 13.05 -25.58 43.18
CA ALA A 13 12.67 -26.29 41.95
C ALA A 13 11.91 -25.34 41.01
N SER A 14 12.45 -25.12 39.80
CA SER A 14 11.80 -24.33 38.75
C SER A 14 10.86 -25.21 37.92
N PHE A 15 9.56 -24.94 38.01
CA PHE A 15 8.55 -25.42 37.07
C PHE A 15 8.61 -24.58 35.78
N LEU A 16 8.96 -25.20 34.64
CA LEU A 16 8.72 -24.61 33.31
C LEU A 16 7.28 -24.91 32.88
N ALA A 17 6.39 -23.93 33.07
CA ALA A 17 5.10 -23.91 32.39
C ALA A 17 5.30 -23.30 30.99
N CYS A 18 5.13 -24.10 29.93
CA CYS A 18 5.11 -23.60 28.56
C CYS A 18 3.73 -22.97 28.32
N GLY A 19 3.64 -21.65 28.46
CA GLY A 19 2.47 -20.89 28.04
C GLY A 19 2.42 -20.86 26.51
N ALA A 20 1.41 -21.49 25.91
CA ALA A 20 1.05 -21.26 24.53
C ALA A 20 0.56 -19.81 24.41
N LEU A 21 1.47 -18.89 24.11
CA LEU A 21 1.10 -17.56 23.66
C LEU A 21 0.34 -17.75 22.35
N ALA A 22 -0.91 -17.30 22.29
CA ALA A 22 -1.63 -17.18 21.03
C ALA A 22 -0.87 -16.16 20.17
N GLN A 23 0.10 -16.63 19.41
CA GLN A 23 0.88 -15.77 18.52
C GLN A 23 -0.01 -15.36 17.36
N THR A 24 -0.02 -14.07 17.08
CA THR A 24 -0.64 -13.51 15.88
C THR A 24 0.34 -13.62 14.71
N ALA A 25 -0.17 -13.94 13.52
CA ALA A 25 0.60 -13.91 12.30
C ALA A 25 1.03 -12.46 12.01
N PRO A 26 2.22 -12.22 11.41
CA PRO A 26 2.60 -10.89 11.00
C PRO A 26 1.66 -10.36 9.91
N GLN A 27 1.58 -9.03 9.76
CA GLN A 27 0.87 -8.42 8.63
C GLN A 27 1.44 -8.96 7.32
N TYR A 28 0.58 -9.37 6.39
CA TYR A 28 0.96 -10.08 5.16
C TYR A 28 1.71 -11.42 5.38
N GLY A 29 1.71 -11.94 6.61
CA GLY A 29 2.24 -13.26 6.94
C GLY A 29 1.27 -14.38 6.62
N GLN A 30 1.78 -15.61 6.55
CA GLN A 30 0.94 -16.80 6.45
C GLN A 30 0.12 -16.97 7.73
N CYS A 31 -1.18 -17.15 7.58
CA CYS A 31 -2.14 -17.36 8.66
C CYS A 31 -2.95 -18.65 8.50
N GLY A 32 -2.69 -19.42 7.43
CA GLY A 32 -3.41 -20.66 7.20
C GLY A 32 -2.95 -21.38 5.94
N GLY A 33 -3.56 -22.54 5.71
CA GLY A 33 -3.27 -23.42 4.59
C GLY A 33 -2.95 -24.84 5.04
N THR A 34 -3.13 -25.82 4.15
CA THR A 34 -2.84 -27.23 4.42
C THR A 34 -1.40 -27.43 4.85
N GLY A 35 -1.20 -27.96 6.06
CA GLY A 35 0.13 -28.20 6.64
C GLY A 35 0.71 -27.03 7.45
N TRP A 36 0.03 -25.88 7.53
CA TRP A 36 0.46 -24.76 8.35
C TRP A 36 0.25 -25.04 9.85
N THR A 37 1.33 -25.03 10.64
CA THR A 37 1.30 -25.20 12.11
C THR A 37 1.56 -23.91 12.87
N GLY A 38 1.67 -22.78 12.15
CA GLY A 38 1.96 -21.48 12.73
C GLY A 38 0.71 -20.70 13.17
N PRO A 39 0.88 -19.42 13.52
CA PRO A 39 -0.21 -18.52 13.89
C PRO A 39 -1.37 -18.51 12.89
N THR A 40 -2.61 -18.61 13.35
CA THR A 40 -3.81 -18.52 12.49
C THR A 40 -4.59 -17.22 12.65
N THR A 41 -4.26 -16.45 13.67
CA THR A 41 -4.93 -15.19 14.00
C THR A 41 -4.14 -14.03 13.42
N CYS A 42 -4.78 -13.18 12.63
CA CYS A 42 -4.16 -11.97 12.11
C CYS A 42 -4.22 -10.82 13.14
N PRO A 43 -3.35 -9.80 13.01
CA PRO A 43 -3.42 -8.59 13.82
C PRO A 43 -4.75 -7.85 13.60
N ALA A 44 -5.09 -6.91 14.49
CA ALA A 44 -6.28 -6.09 14.33
C ALA A 44 -6.32 -5.43 12.93
N ASN A 45 -7.50 -5.39 12.30
CA ASN A 45 -7.75 -4.91 10.93
C ASN A 45 -7.14 -5.76 9.80
N PHE A 46 -6.68 -6.97 10.11
CA PHE A 46 -6.29 -7.97 9.12
C PHE A 46 -7.17 -9.22 9.25
N ALA A 47 -7.53 -9.81 8.12
CA ALA A 47 -8.28 -11.05 8.04
C ALA A 47 -7.41 -12.12 7.36
N CYS A 48 -7.57 -13.37 7.82
CA CYS A 48 -6.87 -14.49 7.19
C CYS A 48 -7.58 -14.89 5.89
N THR A 49 -7.02 -14.48 4.75
CA THR A 49 -7.64 -14.65 3.43
C THR A 49 -6.89 -15.70 2.64
N ALA A 50 -7.60 -16.65 2.04
CA ALA A 50 -6.99 -17.64 1.15
C ALA A 50 -6.42 -16.95 -0.09
N VAL A 51 -5.11 -17.06 -0.31
CA VAL A 51 -4.40 -16.46 -1.46
C VAL A 51 -4.07 -17.52 -2.50
N SER A 52 -3.63 -18.71 -2.07
CA SER A 52 -3.42 -19.87 -2.96
C SER A 52 -4.01 -21.12 -2.29
N PRO A 53 -5.33 -21.34 -2.42
CA PRO A 53 -5.98 -22.49 -1.82
C PRO A 53 -5.50 -23.80 -2.45
N PRO A 54 -5.38 -24.91 -1.68
CA PRO A 54 -5.64 -25.01 -0.24
C PRO A 54 -4.44 -24.73 0.67
N TRP A 55 -3.25 -24.43 0.13
CA TRP A 55 -1.99 -24.49 0.88
C TRP A 55 -1.55 -23.17 1.51
N TYR A 56 -2.11 -22.03 1.09
CA TYR A 56 -1.63 -20.72 1.54
C TYR A 56 -2.76 -19.71 1.74
N SER A 57 -2.89 -19.24 2.97
CA SER A 57 -3.71 -18.11 3.38
C SER A 57 -2.84 -17.04 4.04
N GLN A 58 -3.09 -15.77 3.73
CA GLN A 58 -2.28 -14.63 4.16
C GLN A 58 -3.13 -13.64 4.96
N CYS A 59 -2.53 -13.00 5.97
CA CYS A 59 -3.15 -11.87 6.65
C CYS A 59 -3.21 -10.68 5.70
N LEU A 60 -4.40 -10.37 5.19
CA LEU A 60 -4.65 -9.22 4.33
C LEU A 60 -5.52 -8.19 5.06
N PRO A 61 -5.39 -6.89 4.76
CA PRO A 61 -6.26 -5.86 5.35
C PRO A 61 -7.74 -6.17 5.11
N GLY A 62 -8.54 -6.12 6.16
CA GLY A 62 -9.96 -6.44 6.15
C GLY A 62 -10.51 -6.49 7.56
N THR A 63 -11.79 -6.16 7.75
CA THR A 63 -12.42 -6.21 9.07
C THR A 63 -12.38 -7.65 9.58
N ALA A 64 -11.56 -7.89 10.60
CA ALA A 64 -11.59 -9.14 11.35
C ALA A 64 -13.02 -9.32 11.86
N THR A 65 -13.76 -10.27 11.28
CA THR A 65 -14.99 -10.74 11.92
C THR A 65 -14.51 -11.52 13.11
N THR A 66 -14.62 -10.93 14.29
CA THR A 66 -14.41 -11.62 15.56
C THR A 66 -15.39 -12.80 15.61
N THR A 67 -14.98 -13.97 15.15
CA THR A 67 -15.72 -15.21 15.40
C THR A 67 -15.51 -15.55 16.87
N ALA A 68 -16.34 -14.95 17.72
CA ALA A 68 -16.58 -15.50 19.04
C ALA A 68 -17.21 -16.88 18.83
N THR A 69 -16.46 -17.92 19.19
CA THR A 69 -16.96 -19.28 19.28
C THR A 69 -17.99 -19.34 20.40
N THR A 70 -19.27 -19.27 20.05
CA THR A 70 -20.37 -19.59 20.97
C THR A 70 -21.00 -20.90 20.56
N THR A 71 -20.86 -21.88 21.44
CA THR A 71 -21.39 -23.24 21.39
C THR A 71 -22.86 -23.28 20.97
N ALA A 72 -23.15 -24.12 19.96
CA ALA A 72 -24.47 -24.35 19.40
C ALA A 72 -25.46 -24.92 20.43
N THR A 73 -26.69 -24.39 20.47
CA THR A 73 -27.86 -25.13 20.94
C THR A 73 -29.03 -24.88 19.98
N THR A 74 -29.56 -25.97 19.46
CA THR A 74 -30.63 -26.09 18.45
C THR A 74 -32.02 -25.73 18.98
N THR A 75 -32.83 -24.94 18.25
CA THR A 75 -34.28 -25.19 18.11
C THR A 75 -34.88 -24.42 16.91
N SER A 76 -35.72 -25.12 16.13
CA SER A 76 -36.46 -24.67 14.95
C SER A 76 -37.66 -23.76 15.27
N GLY A 77 -38.03 -22.87 14.33
CA GLY A 77 -39.31 -22.14 14.37
C GLY A 77 -39.54 -21.29 13.11
N SER A 78 -40.62 -21.58 12.39
CA SER A 78 -41.06 -21.00 11.10
C SER A 78 -41.88 -19.72 11.29
N THR A 79 -41.75 -18.73 10.39
CA THR A 79 -42.83 -18.14 9.53
C THR A 79 -42.38 -16.87 8.79
N SER A 80 -42.71 -16.80 7.50
CA SER A 80 -42.67 -15.65 6.56
C SER A 80 -43.79 -14.61 6.87
N PRO A 81 -43.96 -13.41 6.20
CA PRO A 81 -43.58 -13.10 4.81
C PRO A 81 -43.14 -11.63 4.48
N VAL A 82 -42.86 -11.42 3.17
CA VAL A 82 -42.92 -10.18 2.35
C VAL A 82 -41.68 -9.27 2.27
N GLY A 83 -41.26 -9.03 1.02
CA GLY A 83 -40.97 -7.66 0.56
C GLY A 83 -39.59 -7.41 -0.05
N SER A 84 -39.50 -7.54 -1.38
CA SER A 84 -38.68 -6.78 -2.35
C SER A 84 -37.46 -5.99 -1.86
N GLY A 85 -36.32 -6.30 -2.49
CA GLY A 85 -35.22 -5.35 -2.64
C GLY A 85 -33.87 -6.02 -2.62
N SER A 86 -33.33 -6.35 -3.80
CA SER A 86 -31.89 -6.47 -3.99
C SER A 86 -31.25 -5.10 -3.70
N PRO A 87 -30.14 -5.07 -2.95
CA PRO A 87 -29.08 -4.15 -3.29
C PRO A 87 -27.85 -4.98 -3.66
N THR A 88 -27.55 -4.97 -4.95
CA THR A 88 -26.18 -5.06 -5.42
C THR A 88 -25.42 -3.86 -4.83
N SER A 89 -24.71 -4.06 -3.73
CA SER A 89 -23.84 -3.04 -3.15
C SER A 89 -22.41 -3.26 -3.64
N SER A 90 -22.12 -2.74 -4.83
CA SER A 90 -20.79 -2.25 -5.19
C SER A 90 -20.51 -0.99 -4.35
N SER A 91 -19.73 -1.12 -3.28
CA SER A 91 -19.30 0.02 -2.48
C SER A 91 -18.05 0.65 -3.09
N THR A 92 -18.24 1.54 -4.06
CA THR A 92 -17.21 2.50 -4.47
C THR A 92 -17.23 3.63 -3.44
N SER A 93 -16.36 3.56 -2.43
CA SER A 93 -16.17 4.67 -1.48
C SER A 93 -15.27 5.72 -2.12
N THR A 94 -15.89 6.79 -2.61
CA THR A 94 -15.24 7.87 -3.35
C THR A 94 -14.75 8.95 -2.39
N ALA A 95 -13.47 8.95 -2.02
CA ALA A 95 -12.84 10.11 -1.36
C ALA A 95 -12.29 11.08 -2.44
N PRO A 96 -12.45 12.41 -2.30
CA PRO A 96 -11.98 13.38 -3.29
C PRO A 96 -10.45 13.47 -3.39
N SER A 97 -9.93 13.93 -4.53
CA SER A 97 -8.55 14.45 -4.62
C SER A 97 -8.34 15.52 -3.55
N GLY A 98 -7.27 15.43 -2.76
CA GLY A 98 -7.05 16.29 -1.59
C GLY A 98 -7.90 15.95 -0.35
N SER A 99 -8.52 14.77 -0.30
CA SER A 99 -9.15 14.29 0.94
C SER A 99 -8.08 13.96 1.98
N ALA A 100 -8.22 14.54 3.17
CA ALA A 100 -7.30 14.33 4.28
C ALA A 100 -7.23 12.85 4.71
N THR A 101 -8.31 12.08 4.54
CA THR A 101 -8.37 10.69 5.01
C THR A 101 -8.24 9.71 3.86
N LEU A 102 -7.34 8.74 4.03
CA LEU A 102 -7.09 7.69 3.06
C LEU A 102 -8.32 6.79 2.87
N ALA A 103 -8.77 6.65 1.62
CA ALA A 103 -9.83 5.73 1.25
C ALA A 103 -9.35 4.27 1.32
N PRO A 104 -10.23 3.32 1.70
CA PRO A 104 -9.90 1.90 1.69
C PRO A 104 -9.36 1.44 0.33
N GLY A 105 -8.23 0.72 0.34
CA GLY A 105 -7.58 0.21 -0.87
C GLY A 105 -6.72 1.21 -1.64
N TYR A 106 -6.65 2.47 -1.19
CA TYR A 106 -5.75 3.47 -1.75
C TYR A 106 -4.50 3.65 -0.89
N SER A 107 -3.47 4.27 -1.46
CA SER A 107 -2.28 4.77 -0.78
C SER A 107 -2.04 6.22 -1.19
N PHE A 108 -1.51 7.05 -0.31
CA PHE A 108 -0.77 8.21 -0.79
C PHE A 108 0.53 7.73 -1.43
N VAL A 109 1.15 8.52 -2.30
CA VAL A 109 2.48 8.23 -2.85
C VAL A 109 3.35 9.45 -2.62
N ARG A 110 4.56 9.28 -2.09
CA ARG A 110 5.46 10.38 -1.76
C ARG A 110 6.90 10.12 -2.18
N SER A 111 7.62 11.20 -2.42
CA SER A 111 9.06 11.18 -2.64
C SER A 111 9.80 10.90 -1.33
N VAL A 112 10.88 10.11 -1.42
CA VAL A 112 11.70 9.69 -0.28
C VAL A 112 13.14 10.19 -0.35
N GLU A 113 13.44 11.10 -1.29
CA GLU A 113 14.75 11.73 -1.41
C GLU A 113 14.64 13.26 -1.47
N ALA A 114 15.68 13.94 -0.99
CA ALA A 114 15.81 15.39 -1.15
C ALA A 114 15.94 15.76 -2.64
N PRO A 115 15.45 16.93 -3.07
CA PRO A 115 14.89 18.04 -2.29
C PRO A 115 13.38 17.91 -2.04
N THR A 116 12.75 16.82 -2.49
CA THR A 116 11.29 16.65 -2.41
C THR A 116 10.84 15.63 -1.39
N PHE A 117 11.71 15.29 -0.44
CA PHE A 117 11.43 14.38 0.66
C PHE A 117 10.08 14.74 1.32
N HIS A 118 9.19 13.76 1.41
CA HIS A 118 7.83 13.89 1.93
C HIS A 118 6.86 14.79 1.12
N GLN A 119 7.22 15.18 -0.10
CA GLN A 119 6.24 15.74 -1.03
C GLN A 119 5.45 14.62 -1.71
N TYR A 120 4.17 14.85 -1.95
CA TYR A 120 3.19 13.85 -2.37
C TYR A 120 2.85 13.98 -3.84
N LEU A 121 2.76 12.84 -4.52
CA LEU A 121 2.33 12.74 -5.91
C LEU A 121 0.88 13.25 -6.04
N GLU A 122 0.66 14.07 -7.06
CA GLU A 122 -0.64 14.66 -7.36
C GLU A 122 -0.77 15.07 -8.84
N SER A 123 -1.97 15.51 -9.21
CA SER A 123 -2.21 16.22 -10.45
C SER A 123 -1.83 17.70 -10.29
N GLN A 124 -1.06 18.26 -11.23
CA GLN A 124 -0.71 19.69 -11.20
C GLN A 124 -1.95 20.59 -11.11
N VAL A 125 -3.04 20.20 -11.77
CA VAL A 125 -4.36 20.78 -11.57
C VAL A 125 -5.18 19.76 -10.80
N LEU A 126 -5.47 20.04 -9.52
CA LEU A 126 -6.08 19.08 -8.59
C LEU A 126 -7.34 18.43 -9.17
N GLY A 127 -7.34 17.10 -9.21
CA GLY A 127 -8.44 16.28 -9.74
C GLY A 127 -8.72 16.44 -11.24
N LYS A 128 -7.77 16.97 -12.03
CA LYS A 128 -7.91 17.14 -13.49
C LYS A 128 -6.75 16.50 -14.24
N ALA A 129 -7.03 16.08 -15.47
CA ALA A 129 -6.01 15.66 -16.42
C ALA A 129 -4.98 16.78 -16.62
N SER A 130 -3.76 16.53 -16.18
CA SER A 130 -2.66 17.51 -16.11
C SER A 130 -1.35 16.77 -15.85
N PRO A 131 -0.18 17.42 -15.99
CA PRO A 131 1.09 16.80 -15.63
C PRO A 131 1.11 16.28 -14.19
N ALA A 132 1.86 15.19 -13.96
CA ALA A 132 2.11 14.71 -12.62
C ALA A 132 3.15 15.58 -11.92
N VAL A 133 2.88 15.94 -10.68
CA VAL A 133 3.80 16.70 -9.82
C VAL A 133 3.92 16.04 -8.46
N VAL A 134 4.96 16.41 -7.71
CA VAL A 134 4.95 16.26 -6.25
C VAL A 134 4.72 17.62 -5.60
N GLY A 135 3.95 17.64 -4.51
CA GLY A 135 3.61 18.86 -3.78
C GLY A 135 3.39 18.63 -2.30
N ASP A 136 2.83 19.64 -1.63
CA ASP A 136 2.59 19.63 -0.19
C ASP A 136 1.54 18.57 0.21
N TYR A 137 1.67 18.03 1.43
CA TYR A 137 0.77 17.01 1.98
C TYR A 137 -0.71 17.40 1.98
N THR A 138 -1.02 18.71 1.99
CA THR A 138 -2.40 19.23 1.93
C THR A 138 -3.12 18.96 0.62
N ALA A 139 -2.38 18.73 -0.46
CA ALA A 139 -2.92 18.49 -1.80
C ALA A 139 -2.73 17.03 -2.26
N ALA A 140 -2.10 16.20 -1.41
CA ALA A 140 -1.80 14.79 -1.67
C ALA A 140 -2.99 14.02 -2.26
N ALA A 141 -2.75 13.41 -3.43
CA ALA A 141 -3.72 12.55 -4.06
C ALA A 141 -3.58 11.10 -3.59
N GLN A 142 -4.64 10.32 -3.80
CA GLN A 142 -4.73 8.93 -3.37
C GLN A 142 -4.71 8.02 -4.61
N PHE A 143 -3.93 6.95 -4.54
CA PHE A 143 -3.64 6.08 -5.66
C PHE A 143 -3.90 4.62 -5.36
N GLN A 144 -4.26 3.88 -6.41
CA GLN A 144 -4.25 2.42 -6.43
C GLN A 144 -3.58 1.96 -7.72
N VAL A 145 -3.04 0.74 -7.71
CA VAL A 145 -2.61 0.08 -8.94
C VAL A 145 -3.56 -1.07 -9.25
N VAL A 146 -4.24 -1.01 -10.39
CA VAL A 146 -5.18 -2.04 -10.85
C VAL A 146 -4.88 -2.37 -12.30
N ASN A 147 -4.70 -3.66 -12.62
CA ASN A 147 -4.41 -4.13 -13.98
C ASN A 147 -3.24 -3.38 -14.66
N GLY A 148 -2.18 -3.11 -13.90
CA GLY A 148 -1.00 -2.39 -14.40
C GLY A 148 -1.19 -0.89 -14.56
N GLN A 149 -2.29 -0.31 -14.11
CA GLN A 149 -2.57 1.13 -14.22
C GLN A 149 -2.47 1.80 -12.86
N LEU A 150 -1.70 2.89 -12.77
CA LEU A 150 -1.72 3.77 -11.61
C LEU A 150 -2.92 4.72 -11.71
N ILE A 151 -3.87 4.55 -10.80
CA ILE A 151 -5.16 5.25 -10.83
C ILE A 151 -5.20 6.24 -9.67
N GLN A 152 -5.32 7.52 -9.99
CA GLN A 152 -5.62 8.58 -9.03
C GLN A 152 -7.13 8.67 -8.79
N ASN A 153 -7.51 8.81 -7.51
CA ASN A 153 -8.86 9.20 -7.15
C ASN A 153 -9.07 10.70 -7.37
N ALA A 154 -9.86 11.07 -8.38
CA ALA A 154 -10.24 12.46 -8.68
C ALA A 154 -11.72 12.73 -8.39
N ALA A 155 -12.14 12.52 -7.14
CA ALA A 155 -13.47 12.89 -6.65
C ALA A 155 -14.61 12.28 -7.50
N GLY A 156 -14.49 10.98 -7.78
CA GLY A 156 -15.50 10.21 -8.54
C GLY A 156 -15.17 10.01 -10.00
N THR A 157 -14.11 10.64 -10.49
CA THR A 157 -13.50 10.30 -11.78
C THR A 157 -12.15 9.64 -11.51
N ASN A 158 -11.87 8.53 -12.18
CA ASN A 158 -10.54 7.94 -12.18
C ASN A 158 -9.67 8.69 -13.20
N LEU A 159 -8.48 9.09 -12.78
CA LEU A 159 -7.43 9.50 -13.70
C LEU A 159 -6.32 8.44 -13.70
N TYR A 160 -5.77 8.16 -14.87
CA TYR A 160 -4.73 7.18 -15.09
C TYR A 160 -3.42 7.91 -15.33
N ALA A 161 -2.33 7.46 -14.71
CA ALA A 161 -1.00 7.93 -15.07
C ALA A 161 -0.68 7.43 -16.48
N VAL A 162 -0.31 8.34 -17.37
CA VAL A 162 0.11 8.07 -18.75
C VAL A 162 1.56 8.49 -18.90
N VAL A 163 2.39 7.59 -19.45
CA VAL A 163 3.80 7.86 -19.70
C VAL A 163 3.98 8.24 -21.17
N GLN A 164 4.61 9.38 -21.40
CA GLN A 164 4.90 9.83 -22.76
C GLN A 164 5.88 8.85 -23.44
N PRO A 165 5.63 8.44 -24.70
CA PRO A 165 6.60 7.62 -25.44
C PRO A 165 7.92 8.36 -25.65
N PRO A 166 9.06 7.64 -25.69
CA PRO A 166 10.36 8.26 -25.99
C PRO A 166 10.32 9.00 -27.32
N ALA A 167 10.75 10.26 -27.34
CA ALA A 167 10.81 11.04 -28.58
C ALA A 167 11.89 10.53 -29.55
N ASN A 168 12.95 9.90 -29.02
CA ASN A 168 14.04 9.24 -29.75
C ASN A 168 14.84 8.37 -28.77
N SER A 169 15.89 7.69 -29.25
CA SER A 169 16.73 6.79 -28.45
C SER A 169 17.69 7.50 -27.46
N THR A 170 17.75 8.83 -27.47
CA THR A 170 18.68 9.61 -26.62
C THR A 170 17.99 10.29 -25.44
N VAL A 171 16.66 10.20 -25.34
CA VAL A 171 15.93 10.79 -24.21
C VAL A 171 16.27 10.05 -22.93
N THR A 172 16.51 10.81 -21.86
CA THR A 172 16.91 10.28 -20.55
C THR A 172 15.78 10.28 -19.52
N LYS A 173 14.63 10.84 -19.87
CA LYS A 173 13.44 10.89 -19.01
C LYS A 173 12.15 10.89 -19.83
N LEU A 174 11.07 10.35 -19.26
CA LEU A 174 9.74 10.35 -19.88
C LEU A 174 8.74 11.09 -18.99
N GLY A 175 7.95 11.98 -19.58
CA GLY A 175 6.93 12.74 -18.86
C GLY A 175 5.81 11.84 -18.38
N VAL A 176 5.30 12.12 -17.18
CA VAL A 176 4.13 11.47 -16.60
C VAL A 176 3.01 12.49 -16.49
N SER A 177 1.81 12.13 -16.94
CA SER A 177 0.61 12.98 -16.84
C SER A 177 -0.59 12.16 -16.42
N TRP A 178 -1.66 12.84 -16.01
CA TRP A 178 -2.94 12.24 -15.66
C TRP A 178 -3.91 12.38 -16.82
N SER A 179 -4.60 11.30 -17.17
CA SER A 179 -5.60 11.25 -18.25
C SER A 179 -6.87 10.53 -17.81
N ALA A 180 -7.99 10.79 -18.49
CA ALA A 180 -9.20 9.98 -18.36
C ALA A 180 -9.08 8.61 -19.05
N THR A 181 -8.04 8.41 -19.87
CA THR A 181 -7.78 7.16 -20.61
C THR A 181 -6.57 6.43 -20.01
N PRO A 182 -6.64 5.10 -19.83
CA PRO A 182 -5.51 4.28 -19.39
C PRO A 182 -4.26 4.42 -20.26
N ASP A 183 -3.09 4.23 -19.65
CA ASP A 183 -1.82 4.12 -20.36
C ASP A 183 -1.76 2.86 -21.19
N THR A 184 -1.07 2.95 -22.32
CA THR A 184 -0.84 1.82 -23.23
C THR A 184 0.65 1.53 -23.44
N LEU A 185 1.53 2.39 -22.93
CA LEU A 185 2.97 2.26 -23.13
C LEU A 185 3.61 1.27 -22.14
N GLY A 186 3.17 1.28 -20.89
CA GLY A 186 3.75 0.47 -19.84
C GLY A 186 2.76 0.09 -18.75
N THR A 187 3.33 -0.44 -17.67
CA THR A 187 2.59 -0.93 -16.51
C THR A 187 3.22 -0.41 -15.23
N PHE A 188 2.36 -0.04 -14.29
CA PHE A 188 2.72 0.32 -12.93
C PHE A 188 2.50 -0.86 -11.99
N VAL A 189 3.32 -0.96 -10.95
CA VAL A 189 3.17 -1.93 -9.88
C VAL A 189 3.68 -1.34 -8.56
N PHE A 190 3.12 -1.78 -7.44
CA PHE A 190 3.75 -1.60 -6.14
C PHE A 190 4.56 -2.86 -5.80
N SER A 191 5.87 -2.69 -5.61
CA SER A 191 6.79 -3.73 -5.13
C SER A 191 7.17 -3.40 -3.69
N GLY A 192 6.48 -4.03 -2.73
CA GLY A 192 6.47 -3.51 -1.36
C GLY A 192 5.76 -2.16 -1.33
N ASP A 193 6.46 -1.11 -0.86
CA ASP A 193 5.99 0.27 -0.91
C ASP A 193 6.43 1.00 -2.18
N SER A 194 7.42 0.51 -2.91
CA SER A 194 7.97 1.23 -4.05
C SER A 194 7.02 1.19 -5.25
N LEU A 195 6.71 2.37 -5.79
CA LEU A 195 5.99 2.52 -7.05
C LEU A 195 6.97 2.33 -8.19
N GLU A 196 6.71 1.32 -9.02
CA GLU A 196 7.54 0.95 -10.15
C GLU A 196 6.78 1.11 -11.46
N TRP A 197 7.54 1.39 -12.52
CA TRP A 197 7.02 1.39 -13.89
C TRP A 197 7.97 0.67 -14.83
N SER A 198 7.39 -0.17 -15.69
CA SER A 198 8.10 -0.90 -16.74
C SER A 198 7.30 -0.91 -18.04
N SER A 199 7.99 -1.10 -19.16
CA SER A 199 7.39 -1.22 -20.48
C SER A 199 8.11 -2.29 -21.30
N PRO A 200 7.40 -3.06 -22.14
CA PRO A 200 8.03 -4.01 -23.04
C PRO A 200 8.87 -3.35 -24.14
N SER A 201 8.65 -2.06 -24.43
CA SER A 201 9.32 -1.32 -25.51
C SER A 201 10.32 -0.26 -25.03
N VAL A 202 10.37 0.02 -23.73
CA VAL A 202 11.31 0.98 -23.13
C VAL A 202 12.22 0.28 -22.14
N VAL A 203 13.51 0.21 -22.49
CA VAL A 203 14.55 -0.37 -21.63
C VAL A 203 15.04 0.66 -20.63
N ARG A 204 15.17 0.27 -19.37
CA ARG A 204 15.71 1.08 -18.28
C ARG A 204 16.41 0.19 -17.26
N GLN A 205 17.34 0.76 -16.49
CA GLN A 205 18.16 0.00 -15.54
C GLN A 205 17.41 -0.36 -14.26
N GLN A 206 16.54 0.54 -13.79
CA GLN A 206 15.80 0.41 -12.53
C GLN A 206 14.35 0.82 -12.76
N THR A 207 13.40 -0.01 -12.34
CA THR A 207 11.95 0.21 -12.52
C THR A 207 11.38 1.19 -11.49
N ASN A 208 12.04 1.36 -10.35
CA ASN A 208 11.68 2.28 -9.26
C ASN A 208 12.37 3.66 -9.35
N ALA A 209 13.15 3.94 -10.40
CA ALA A 209 13.87 5.21 -10.52
C ALA A 209 12.95 6.33 -11.05
N TRP A 210 12.77 7.40 -10.29
CA TRP A 210 11.97 8.56 -10.70
C TRP A 210 12.82 9.82 -10.71
N LEU A 211 12.41 10.79 -11.50
CA LEU A 211 12.99 12.12 -11.49
C LEU A 211 11.92 13.12 -11.10
N VAL A 212 12.32 14.09 -10.30
CA VAL A 212 11.56 15.31 -10.07
C VAL A 212 12.33 16.47 -10.66
N CYS A 213 11.70 17.22 -11.56
CA CYS A 213 12.33 18.36 -12.24
C CYS A 213 11.51 19.62 -12.02
N PRO A 214 12.10 20.74 -11.57
CA PRO A 214 11.43 22.02 -11.48
C PRO A 214 10.96 22.52 -12.85
N ASN A 215 9.75 23.07 -12.89
CA ASN A 215 9.19 23.83 -14.00
C ASN A 215 8.42 25.02 -13.45
N GLY A 216 9.09 26.18 -13.35
CA GLY A 216 8.56 27.30 -12.59
C GLY A 216 8.42 26.91 -11.12
N THR A 217 7.21 27.01 -10.57
CA THR A 217 6.89 26.60 -9.19
C THR A 217 6.49 25.13 -9.06
N ALA A 218 6.24 24.43 -10.17
CA ALA A 218 5.82 23.03 -10.15
C ALA A 218 7.02 22.09 -10.13
N MET A 219 6.88 20.96 -9.43
CA MET A 219 7.89 19.90 -9.36
C MET A 219 7.39 18.70 -10.17
N LEU A 220 7.65 18.72 -11.48
CA LEU A 220 7.15 17.72 -12.43
C LEU A 220 7.82 16.35 -12.20
N VAL A 221 7.02 15.28 -12.30
CA VAL A 221 7.45 13.89 -12.13
C VAL A 221 7.73 13.25 -13.48
N PHE A 222 8.85 12.53 -13.58
CA PHE A 222 9.26 11.79 -14.77
C PHE A 222 9.74 10.38 -14.41
N ILE A 223 9.63 9.47 -15.38
CA ILE A 223 10.36 8.19 -15.37
C ILE A 223 11.84 8.46 -15.67
N ASN A 224 12.75 7.96 -14.83
CA ASN A 224 14.19 8.02 -15.12
C ASN A 224 14.60 6.89 -16.09
N LEU A 225 15.15 7.23 -17.26
CA LEU A 225 15.76 6.25 -18.18
C LEU A 225 17.29 6.19 -18.07
N GLY A 226 17.90 7.15 -17.36
CA GLY A 226 19.33 7.15 -17.06
C GLY A 226 19.71 6.21 -15.93
N ALA A 227 21.01 6.18 -15.61
CA ALA A 227 21.51 5.54 -14.40
C ALA A 227 21.16 6.40 -13.18
N TYR A 228 20.38 5.85 -12.25
CA TYR A 228 20.04 6.47 -10.97
C TYR A 228 21.32 6.92 -10.24
N ASP A 229 21.31 8.13 -9.66
CA ASP A 229 22.41 8.79 -8.94
C ASP A 229 23.71 9.06 -9.72
N TYR A 230 23.82 8.63 -10.99
CA TYR A 230 25.05 8.79 -11.78
C TYR A 230 24.84 9.62 -13.06
N MET A 231 23.63 9.61 -13.62
CA MET A 231 23.28 10.34 -14.85
C MET A 231 21.97 11.13 -14.71
N THR A 232 21.73 11.69 -13.52
CA THR A 232 20.60 12.58 -13.25
C THR A 232 20.63 13.75 -14.26
N PRO A 233 19.56 13.95 -15.05
CA PRO A 233 19.51 15.08 -15.99
C PRO A 233 19.67 16.43 -15.27
N ALA A 234 20.38 17.36 -15.90
CA ALA A 234 20.64 18.67 -15.32
C ALA A 234 19.35 19.37 -14.86
N GLY A 235 19.35 19.84 -13.61
CA GLY A 235 18.21 20.51 -12.98
C GLY A 235 17.13 19.57 -12.44
N CYS A 236 17.24 18.25 -12.63
CA CYS A 236 16.37 17.27 -11.99
C CYS A 236 17.05 16.66 -10.75
N SER A 237 16.24 16.02 -9.90
CA SER A 237 16.69 15.23 -8.77
C SER A 237 16.15 13.81 -8.89
N ASP A 238 16.99 12.83 -8.60
CA ASP A 238 16.59 11.44 -8.48
C ASP A 238 15.79 11.24 -7.20
N THR A 239 14.81 10.34 -7.27
CA THR A 239 14.07 9.86 -6.11
C THR A 239 13.46 8.50 -6.41
N THR A 240 13.02 7.81 -5.36
CA THR A 240 11.97 6.80 -5.49
C THR A 240 10.63 7.38 -5.04
N LEU A 241 9.53 6.81 -5.53
CA LEU A 241 8.17 7.18 -5.11
C LEU A 241 7.59 6.00 -4.34
N ASN A 242 7.21 6.22 -3.09
CA ASN A 242 6.78 5.15 -2.21
C ASN A 242 5.35 5.37 -1.73
N ALA A 243 4.58 4.29 -1.67
CA ALA A 243 3.28 4.22 -1.05
C ALA A 243 3.39 4.60 0.44
N TYR A 244 2.46 5.43 0.88
CA TYR A 244 2.29 5.80 2.27
C TYR A 244 0.83 5.53 2.66
N THR A 245 0.65 4.60 3.59
CA THR A 245 -0.66 4.06 4.00
C THR A 245 -1.15 4.64 5.33
N GLY A 246 -0.56 5.76 5.77
CA GLY A 246 -1.06 6.48 6.93
C GLY A 246 -2.48 6.98 6.71
N ALA A 247 -3.26 7.10 7.78
CA ALA A 247 -4.64 7.55 7.69
C ALA A 247 -4.77 8.93 7.04
N THR A 248 -3.76 9.79 7.19
CA THR A 248 -3.68 11.11 6.58
C THR A 248 -2.27 11.37 6.05
N ALA A 249 -2.15 12.10 4.95
CA ALA A 249 -0.87 12.64 4.50
C ALA A 249 -0.30 13.59 5.58
N VAL A 250 1.02 13.55 5.76
CA VAL A 250 1.74 14.32 6.78
C VAL A 250 2.98 15.00 6.18
N PRO A 251 3.43 16.14 6.75
CA PRO A 251 4.71 16.77 6.38
C PRO A 251 5.92 15.83 6.54
#